data_AF-A0A1S8X0I4-F1
#
_entry.id   AF-A0A1S8X0I4-F1
#
_cell.length_a   1.000
_cell.length_b   1.000
_cell.length_c   1.000
_cell.angle_alpha   90.00
_cell.angle_beta   90.00
_cell.angle_gamma   90.00
#
_symmetry.space_group_name_H-M   'P 1'
#
loop_
_entity.id
_entity.type
_entity.pdbx_description
1 polymer ?
#
loop_
_entity_poly.entity_id
_entity_poly.type
_entity_poly.pdbx_seq_one_letter_code
_entity_poly.pdbx_strand_id
1 'polypeptide(L)'
;DLEAQRVTLIANTTANRRRILELENSLLYRLANTEGSLVDDQGLVDVLQTTKSTAIEVAHQLTLAQDTEAEITAAREEFRPVAARGSLLYFFITELSGVNPMYHTGLNRFLRLFDKSMASSESCPVTSKRVQNIINYMTRSVWAFTVRGMFKMDRTMTTLLLTLRIDLQRKNIRQEEFITFIQGGSALDLKLAPPKPGKWVTDMTWLNLVALSKLNEFANIIQQVLGSERAWRQWFDKEAPEEELIPCGYEHSLDVFRRLLLIRSWCPDRTMQQARKYITHNLGAAFCEDVAANMEQ
;
A
#
# COMPACT_ATOMS: atom_id res chain seq x y z
N ASP A 1 -18.77 10.31 -15.06
CA ASP A 1 -18.83 10.36 -16.54
C ASP A 1 -18.06 9.24 -17.21
N LEU A 2 -16.73 9.12 -17.03
CA LEU A 2 -15.93 8.04 -17.64
C LEU A 2 -16.42 6.61 -17.29
N GLU A 3 -16.84 6.36 -16.05
CA GLU A 3 -17.36 5.03 -15.68
C GLU A 3 -18.71 4.72 -16.32
N ALA A 4 -19.57 5.73 -16.49
CA ALA A 4 -20.85 5.55 -17.19
C ALA A 4 -20.62 5.24 -18.67
N GLN A 5 -19.70 5.98 -19.32
CA GLN A 5 -19.27 5.71 -20.69
C GLN A 5 -18.70 4.30 -20.84
N ARG A 6 -17.89 3.84 -19.88
CA ARG A 6 -17.36 2.46 -19.87
C ARG A 6 -18.46 1.41 -19.81
N VAL A 7 -19.44 1.57 -18.92
CA VAL A 7 -20.54 0.61 -18.78
C VAL A 7 -21.34 0.53 -20.08
N THR A 8 -21.64 1.67 -20.70
CA THR A 8 -22.28 1.72 -22.03
C THR A 8 -21.42 1.08 -23.11
N LEU A 9 -20.11 1.34 -23.11
CA LEU A 9 -19.16 0.77 -24.06
C LEU A 9 -19.11 -0.76 -23.97
N ILE A 10 -19.02 -1.31 -22.75
CA ILE A 10 -19.02 -2.76 -22.51
C ILE A 10 -20.34 -3.40 -22.99
N ALA A 11 -21.47 -2.77 -22.70
CA ALA A 11 -22.78 -3.23 -23.16
C ALA A 11 -22.85 -3.24 -24.70
N ASN A 12 -22.41 -2.17 -25.35
CA ASN A 12 -22.38 -2.05 -26.81
C ASN A 12 -21.43 -3.05 -27.46
N THR A 13 -20.21 -3.21 -26.95
CA THR A 13 -19.24 -4.21 -27.43
C THR A 13 -19.79 -5.64 -27.32
N THR A 14 -20.50 -5.93 -26.23
CA THR A 14 -21.14 -7.25 -26.03
C THR A 14 -22.29 -7.48 -27.01
N ALA A 15 -23.14 -6.47 -27.23
CA ALA A 15 -24.22 -6.53 -28.20
C ALA A 15 -23.70 -6.69 -29.64
N ASN A 16 -22.64 -5.95 -29.99
CA ASN A 16 -21.98 -6.01 -31.30
C ASN A 16 -21.36 -7.39 -31.57
N ARG A 17 -20.68 -7.98 -30.58
CA ARG A 17 -20.17 -9.36 -30.68
C ARG A 17 -21.29 -10.39 -30.87
N ARG A 18 -22.40 -10.24 -30.14
CA ARG A 18 -23.57 -11.11 -30.31
C ARG A 18 -24.16 -10.97 -31.73
N ARG A 19 -24.24 -9.75 -32.26
CA ARG A 19 -24.77 -9.50 -33.61
C ARG A 19 -23.91 -10.13 -34.71
N ILE A 20 -22.58 -10.14 -34.56
CA ILE A 20 -21.69 -10.88 -35.49
C ILE A 20 -22.00 -12.37 -35.45
N LEU A 21 -22.09 -12.97 -34.27
CA LEU A 21 -22.42 -14.40 -34.12
C LEU A 21 -23.79 -14.76 -34.72
N GLU A 22 -24.80 -13.89 -34.54
CA GLU A 22 -26.13 -14.08 -35.15
C GLU A 22 -26.09 -14.00 -36.68
N LEU A 23 -25.33 -13.05 -37.23
CA LEU A 23 -25.13 -12.91 -38.66
C LEU A 23 -24.39 -14.12 -39.25
N GLU A 24 -23.33 -14.59 -38.61
CA GLU A 24 -22.59 -15.81 -39.00
C GLU A 24 -23.48 -17.04 -38.98
N ASN A 25 -24.25 -17.24 -37.90
CA ASN A 25 -25.17 -18.36 -37.78
C ASN A 25 -26.31 -18.30 -38.82
N SER A 26 -26.82 -17.10 -39.10
CA SER A 26 -27.85 -16.91 -40.14
C SER A 26 -27.30 -17.23 -41.53
N LEU A 27 -26.07 -16.83 -41.82
CA LEU A 27 -25.38 -17.14 -43.08
C LEU A 27 -25.15 -18.66 -43.23
N LEU A 28 -24.63 -19.30 -42.18
CA LEU A 28 -24.41 -20.76 -42.12
C LEU A 28 -25.71 -21.53 -42.33
N TYR A 29 -26.79 -21.12 -41.67
CA TYR A 29 -28.10 -21.75 -41.81
C TYR A 29 -28.61 -21.67 -43.25
N ARG A 30 -28.48 -20.50 -43.90
CA ARG A 30 -28.92 -20.34 -45.28
C ARG A 30 -28.07 -21.15 -46.26
N LEU A 31 -26.75 -21.17 -46.09
CA LEU A 31 -25.83 -22.00 -46.89
C LEU A 31 -26.14 -23.50 -46.77
N ALA A 32 -26.53 -23.97 -45.58
CA ALA A 32 -26.85 -25.37 -45.35
C ALA A 32 -28.22 -25.79 -45.93
N ASN A 33 -29.17 -24.88 -46.04
CA ASN A 33 -30.54 -25.16 -46.49
C ASN A 33 -30.81 -24.85 -47.96
N THR A 34 -29.88 -24.19 -48.67
CA THR A 34 -29.99 -24.00 -50.12
C THR A 34 -29.75 -25.31 -50.88
N GLU A 35 -30.83 -25.94 -51.35
CA GLU A 35 -30.78 -27.08 -52.29
C GLU A 35 -30.81 -26.55 -53.73
N GLY A 36 -29.63 -26.32 -54.34
CA GLY A 36 -29.52 -25.83 -55.72
C GLY A 36 -28.23 -25.07 -56.02
N SER A 37 -28.18 -24.40 -57.18
CA SER A 37 -27.07 -23.55 -57.59
C SER A 37 -27.03 -22.27 -56.74
N LEU A 38 -25.97 -22.12 -55.94
CA LEU A 38 -25.74 -20.99 -55.02
C LEU A 38 -25.70 -19.62 -55.71
N VAL A 39 -25.47 -19.58 -57.03
CA VAL A 39 -25.35 -18.35 -57.81
C VAL A 39 -26.73 -17.83 -58.26
N ASP A 40 -27.72 -18.72 -58.34
CA ASP A 40 -29.07 -18.38 -58.85
C ASP A 40 -30.03 -17.90 -57.74
N ASP A 41 -29.63 -18.04 -56.47
CA ASP A 41 -30.40 -17.53 -55.33
C ASP A 41 -30.11 -16.04 -55.08
N GLN A 42 -30.84 -15.18 -55.79
CA GLN A 42 -30.73 -13.73 -55.68
C GLN A 42 -30.87 -13.24 -54.22
N GLY A 43 -31.68 -13.93 -53.40
CA GLY A 43 -31.89 -13.59 -51.99
C GLY A 43 -30.67 -13.91 -51.11
N LEU A 44 -29.88 -14.92 -51.47
CA LEU A 44 -28.62 -15.23 -50.78
C LEU A 44 -27.57 -14.15 -51.03
N VAL A 45 -27.49 -13.63 -52.26
CA VAL A 45 -26.55 -12.56 -52.65
C VAL A 45 -26.83 -11.26 -51.89
N ASP A 46 -28.09 -10.85 -51.77
CA ASP A 46 -28.49 -9.65 -51.02
C ASP A 46 -28.22 -9.79 -49.51
N VAL A 47 -28.46 -10.97 -48.95
CA VAL A 47 -28.16 -11.27 -47.54
C VAL A 47 -26.64 -11.30 -47.29
N LEU A 48 -25.85 -11.82 -48.23
CA LEU A 48 -24.39 -11.77 -48.18
C LEU A 48 -23.86 -10.34 -48.20
N GLN A 49 -24.42 -9.49 -49.08
CA GLN A 49 -24.02 -8.09 -49.21
C GLN A 49 -24.35 -7.30 -47.93
N THR A 50 -25.55 -7.49 -47.38
CA THR A 50 -25.98 -6.84 -46.13
C THR A 50 -25.21 -7.35 -44.92
N THR A 51 -24.93 -8.66 -44.84
CA THR A 51 -24.11 -9.27 -43.78
C THR A 51 -22.67 -8.75 -43.85
N LYS A 52 -22.09 -8.66 -45.05
CA LYS A 52 -20.75 -8.10 -45.25
C LYS A 52 -20.68 -6.63 -44.84
N SER A 53 -21.66 -5.82 -45.25
CA SER A 53 -21.70 -4.39 -44.90
C SER A 53 -21.84 -4.18 -43.40
N THR A 54 -22.76 -4.91 -42.76
CA THR A 54 -22.97 -4.82 -41.30
C THR A 54 -21.77 -5.36 -40.52
N ALA A 55 -21.11 -6.43 -40.97
CA ALA A 55 -19.90 -6.94 -40.35
C ALA A 55 -18.74 -5.93 -40.41
N ILE A 56 -18.55 -5.24 -41.54
CA ILE A 56 -17.53 -4.18 -41.68
C ILE A 56 -17.83 -3.00 -40.74
N GLU A 57 -19.09 -2.56 -40.66
CA GLU A 57 -19.51 -1.48 -39.77
C GLU A 57 -19.29 -1.85 -38.30
N VAL A 58 -19.70 -3.05 -37.88
CA VAL A 58 -19.51 -3.53 -36.51
C VAL A 58 -18.03 -3.72 -36.19
N ALA A 59 -17.22 -4.21 -37.14
CA ALA A 59 -15.78 -4.33 -36.97
C ALA A 59 -15.13 -2.96 -36.72
N HIS A 60 -15.50 -1.94 -37.50
CA HIS A 60 -15.01 -0.58 -37.31
C HIS A 60 -15.44 0.00 -35.94
N GLN A 61 -16.70 -0.20 -35.55
CA GLN A 61 -17.18 0.20 -34.21
C GLN A 61 -16.44 -0.51 -33.08
N LEU A 62 -16.08 -1.78 -33.25
CA LEU A 62 -15.29 -2.53 -32.28
C LEU A 62 -13.87 -1.98 -32.16
N THR A 63 -13.24 -1.58 -33.26
CA THR A 63 -11.92 -0.93 -33.24
C THR A 63 -11.98 0.40 -32.49
N LEU A 64 -12.95 1.26 -32.80
CA LEU A 64 -13.14 2.53 -32.07
C LEU A 64 -13.42 2.30 -30.57
N ALA A 65 -14.18 1.26 -30.24
CA ALA A 65 -14.44 0.90 -28.86
C ALA A 65 -13.19 0.42 -28.13
N GLN A 66 -12.28 -0.29 -28.80
CA GLN A 66 -10.98 -0.70 -28.23
C GLN A 66 -10.10 0.51 -27.92
N ASP A 67 -10.01 1.48 -28.83
CA ASP A 67 -9.24 2.71 -28.60
C ASP A 67 -9.82 3.51 -27.42
N THR A 68 -11.14 3.65 -27.38
CA THR A 68 -11.84 4.33 -26.27
C THR A 68 -11.66 3.58 -24.94
N GLU A 69 -11.69 2.25 -24.95
CA GLU A 69 -11.45 1.42 -23.76
C GLU A 69 -10.01 1.57 -23.26
N ALA A 70 -9.03 1.69 -24.16
CA ALA A 70 -7.64 1.94 -23.81
C ALA A 70 -7.46 3.31 -23.15
N GLU A 71 -8.10 4.37 -23.67
CA GLU A 71 -8.08 5.71 -23.06
C GLU A 71 -8.73 5.72 -21.67
N ILE A 72 -9.90 5.09 -21.51
CA ILE A 72 -10.57 4.95 -20.21
C ILE A 72 -9.68 4.17 -19.24
N THR A 73 -9.03 3.11 -19.71
CA THR A 73 -8.14 2.30 -18.87
C THR A 73 -6.92 3.11 -18.44
N ALA A 74 -6.30 3.87 -19.33
CA ALA A 74 -5.20 4.77 -19.00
C ALA A 74 -5.60 5.79 -17.92
N ALA A 75 -6.77 6.42 -18.05
CA ALA A 75 -7.29 7.33 -17.03
C ALA A 75 -7.53 6.64 -15.67
N ARG A 76 -7.96 5.36 -15.66
CA ARG A 76 -8.13 4.59 -14.42
C ARG A 76 -6.81 4.22 -13.76
N GLU A 77 -5.78 3.92 -14.55
CA GLU A 77 -4.44 3.62 -14.04
C GLU A 77 -3.86 4.79 -13.24
N GLU A 78 -4.15 6.03 -13.63
CA GLU A 78 -3.71 7.22 -12.88
C GLU A 78 -4.26 7.25 -11.44
N PHE A 79 -5.48 6.74 -11.23
CA PHE A 79 -6.11 6.67 -9.90
C PHE A 79 -5.88 5.36 -9.16
N ARG A 80 -5.24 4.36 -9.78
CA ARG A 80 -4.89 3.08 -9.13
C ARG A 80 -4.12 3.25 -7.81
N PRO A 81 -3.18 4.21 -7.65
CA PRO A 81 -2.51 4.45 -6.37
C PRO A 81 -3.47 4.83 -5.23
N VAL A 82 -4.58 5.53 -5.54
CA VAL A 82 -5.61 5.88 -4.54
C VAL A 82 -6.31 4.62 -4.05
N ALA A 83 -6.71 3.73 -4.97
CA ALA A 83 -7.33 2.45 -4.62
C ALA A 83 -6.37 1.55 -3.83
N ALA A 84 -5.10 1.49 -4.22
CA ALA A 84 -4.08 0.73 -3.50
C ALA A 84 -3.86 1.27 -2.07
N ARG A 85 -3.89 2.59 -1.88
CA ARG A 85 -3.83 3.20 -0.55
C ARG A 85 -5.10 2.92 0.26
N GLY A 86 -6.28 3.04 -0.36
CA GLY A 86 -7.56 2.77 0.29
C GLY A 86 -7.66 1.32 0.77
N SER A 87 -7.25 0.37 -0.06
CA SER A 87 -7.16 -1.05 0.31
C SER A 87 -6.24 -1.28 1.53
N LEU A 88 -5.03 -0.70 1.50
CA LEU A 88 -4.10 -0.77 2.63
C LEU A 88 -4.73 -0.24 3.92
N LEU A 89 -5.38 0.92 3.86
CA LEU A 89 -6.00 1.57 5.02
C LEU A 89 -7.19 0.76 5.55
N TYR A 90 -8.03 0.20 4.68
CA TYR A 90 -9.14 -0.65 5.09
C TYR A 90 -8.65 -1.90 5.83
N PHE A 91 -7.74 -2.65 5.21
CA PHE A 91 -7.19 -3.86 5.84
C PHE A 91 -6.48 -3.53 7.16
N PHE A 92 -5.72 -2.45 7.20
CA PHE A 92 -5.11 -1.95 8.43
C PHE A 92 -6.14 -1.74 9.55
N ILE A 93 -7.25 -1.02 9.30
CA ILE A 93 -8.28 -0.81 10.32
C ILE A 93 -8.94 -2.13 10.75
N THR A 94 -9.22 -3.03 9.81
CA THR A 94 -9.84 -4.31 10.14
C THR A 94 -8.93 -5.18 11.02
N GLU A 95 -7.61 -5.13 10.79
CA GLU A 95 -6.60 -5.83 11.61
C GLU A 95 -6.55 -5.31 13.06
N LEU A 96 -6.92 -4.04 13.32
CA LEU A 96 -6.93 -3.48 14.67
C LEU A 96 -7.91 -4.17 15.61
N SER A 97 -8.95 -4.82 15.08
CA SER A 97 -9.85 -5.66 15.88
C SER A 97 -9.13 -6.83 16.55
N GLY A 98 -7.99 -7.27 16.01
CA GLY A 98 -7.12 -8.28 16.63
C GLY A 98 -6.32 -7.77 17.82
N VAL A 99 -6.11 -6.44 17.94
CA VAL A 99 -5.50 -5.82 19.12
C VAL A 99 -6.55 -5.66 20.22
N ASN A 100 -7.69 -5.08 19.88
CA ASN A 100 -8.82 -4.95 20.79
C ASN A 100 -10.14 -5.07 19.99
N PRO A 101 -11.07 -5.96 20.39
CA PRO A 101 -12.37 -6.09 19.73
C PRO A 101 -13.16 -4.77 19.61
N MET A 102 -12.93 -3.80 20.49
CA MET A 102 -13.56 -2.48 20.44
C MET A 102 -13.15 -1.62 19.23
N TYR A 103 -12.03 -1.93 18.57
CA TYR A 103 -11.53 -1.19 17.41
C TYR A 103 -12.14 -1.65 16.08
N HIS A 104 -13.20 -2.45 16.12
CA HIS A 104 -13.89 -2.93 14.95
C HIS A 104 -14.53 -1.79 14.15
N THR A 105 -14.26 -1.73 12.84
CA THR A 105 -14.89 -0.78 11.91
C THR A 105 -15.45 -1.52 10.71
N GLY A 106 -16.73 -1.27 10.39
CA GLY A 106 -17.37 -1.87 9.21
C GLY A 106 -17.00 -1.18 7.89
N LEU A 107 -17.02 -1.95 6.80
CA LEU A 107 -16.71 -1.46 5.44
C LEU A 107 -17.54 -0.25 5.03
N ASN A 108 -18.85 -0.24 5.34
CA ASN A 108 -19.73 0.90 5.02
C ASN A 108 -19.26 2.22 5.66
N ARG A 109 -18.70 2.17 6.88
CA ARG A 109 -18.16 3.37 7.53
C ARG A 109 -16.88 3.83 6.84
N PHE A 110 -16.02 2.89 6.47
CA PHE A 110 -14.80 3.18 5.70
C PHE A 110 -15.13 3.79 4.33
N LEU A 111 -16.08 3.23 3.57
CA LEU A 111 -16.47 3.76 2.26
C LEU A 111 -16.99 5.20 2.36
N ARG A 112 -17.79 5.53 3.40
CA ARG A 112 -18.22 6.92 3.62
C ARG A 112 -17.04 7.87 3.89
N LEU A 113 -16.02 7.42 4.62
CA LEU A 113 -14.79 8.20 4.84
C LEU A 113 -13.98 8.33 3.55
N PHE A 114 -13.91 7.27 2.76
CA PHE A 114 -13.25 7.24 1.45
C PHE A 114 -13.90 8.25 0.50
N ASP A 115 -15.22 8.22 0.35
CA ASP A 115 -15.98 9.17 -0.48
C ASP A 115 -15.82 10.61 0.00
N LYS A 116 -15.92 10.83 1.32
CA LYS A 116 -15.67 12.15 1.93
C LYS A 116 -14.24 12.63 1.65
N SER A 117 -13.26 11.74 1.66
CA SER A 117 -11.86 12.08 1.39
C SER A 117 -11.62 12.49 -0.06
N MET A 118 -12.32 11.86 -1.02
CA MET A 118 -12.28 12.26 -2.41
C MET A 118 -12.93 13.62 -2.62
N ALA A 119 -14.08 13.89 -1.97
CA ALA A 119 -14.80 15.16 -2.11
C ALA A 119 -14.11 16.34 -1.41
N SER A 120 -13.51 16.13 -0.23
CA SER A 120 -13.00 17.22 0.63
C SER A 120 -11.51 17.53 0.41
N SER A 121 -10.79 16.70 -0.32
CA SER A 121 -9.38 16.93 -0.63
C SER A 121 -9.22 18.07 -1.64
N GLU A 122 -8.08 18.76 -1.58
CA GLU A 122 -7.80 19.90 -2.45
C GLU A 122 -7.81 19.51 -3.94
N SER A 123 -8.65 20.19 -4.72
CA SER A 123 -8.74 20.03 -6.16
C SER A 123 -7.50 20.61 -6.84
N CYS A 124 -6.95 19.88 -7.80
CA CYS A 124 -5.79 20.31 -8.58
C CYS A 124 -6.01 19.92 -10.05
N PRO A 125 -5.71 20.80 -11.03
CA PRO A 125 -5.84 20.47 -12.45
C PRO A 125 -4.86 19.40 -12.91
N VAL A 126 -3.75 19.19 -12.19
CA VAL A 126 -2.76 18.15 -12.49
C VAL A 126 -3.16 16.85 -11.80
N THR A 127 -3.49 15.79 -12.56
CA THR A 127 -3.98 14.52 -11.99
C THR A 127 -3.01 13.91 -10.98
N SER A 128 -1.71 13.92 -11.26
CA SER A 128 -0.70 13.38 -10.33
C SER A 128 -0.71 14.09 -8.97
N LYS A 129 -0.78 15.43 -8.94
CA LYS A 129 -0.88 16.21 -7.70
C LYS A 129 -2.21 15.97 -7.00
N ARG A 130 -3.30 15.88 -7.77
CA ARG A 130 -4.63 15.56 -7.23
C ARG A 130 -4.64 14.20 -6.53
N VAL A 131 -4.04 13.18 -7.13
CA VAL A 131 -3.89 11.83 -6.56
C VAL A 131 -3.12 11.87 -5.24
N GLN A 132 -2.01 12.61 -5.17
CA GLN A 132 -1.25 12.79 -3.93
C GLN A 132 -2.07 13.49 -2.85
N ASN A 133 -2.80 14.56 -3.20
CA ASN A 133 -3.67 15.28 -2.27
C ASN A 133 -4.77 14.38 -1.69
N ILE A 134 -5.42 13.56 -2.54
CA ILE A 134 -6.41 12.58 -2.10
C ILE A 134 -5.78 11.57 -1.14
N ILE A 135 -4.62 11.01 -1.50
CA ILE A 135 -3.91 10.03 -0.66
C ILE A 135 -3.58 10.63 0.71
N ASN A 136 -2.98 11.82 0.75
CA ASN A 136 -2.58 12.47 1.99
C ASN A 136 -3.79 12.81 2.87
N TYR A 137 -4.84 13.38 2.29
CA TYR A 137 -6.07 13.71 3.01
C TYR A 137 -6.78 12.45 3.53
N MET A 138 -6.89 11.41 2.70
CA MET A 138 -7.50 10.13 3.06
C MET A 138 -6.73 9.47 4.21
N THR A 139 -5.40 9.39 4.13
CA THR A 139 -4.57 8.81 5.20
C THR A 139 -4.78 9.55 6.51
N ARG A 140 -4.79 10.89 6.49
CA ARG A 140 -5.04 11.70 7.70
C ARG A 140 -6.47 11.52 8.23
N SER A 141 -7.48 11.55 7.36
CA SER A 141 -8.88 11.44 7.74
C SER A 141 -9.19 10.07 8.36
N VAL A 142 -8.65 9.00 7.77
CA VAL A 142 -8.81 7.64 8.28
C VAL A 142 -8.07 7.47 9.60
N TRP A 143 -6.81 7.89 9.67
CA TRP A 143 -6.02 7.86 10.91
C TRP A 143 -6.71 8.61 12.05
N ALA A 144 -7.19 9.84 11.80
CA ALA A 144 -7.86 10.65 12.81
C ALA A 144 -9.16 10.00 13.29
N PHE A 145 -9.93 9.38 12.38
CA PHE A 145 -11.12 8.62 12.74
C PHE A 145 -10.79 7.42 13.64
N THR A 146 -9.75 6.65 13.28
CA THR A 146 -9.30 5.49 14.05
C THR A 146 -8.81 5.90 15.44
N VAL A 147 -7.86 6.84 15.52
CA VAL A 147 -7.26 7.29 16.79
C VAL A 147 -8.28 7.91 17.75
N ARG A 148 -9.33 8.56 17.23
CA ARG A 148 -10.41 9.12 18.05
C ARG A 148 -11.17 8.04 18.83
N GLY A 149 -11.36 6.86 18.24
CA GLY A 149 -12.02 5.72 18.89
C GLY A 149 -11.10 4.86 19.77
N MET A 150 -9.81 5.17 19.83
CA MET A 150 -8.81 4.33 20.50
C MET A 150 -8.38 4.84 21.88
N PHE A 151 -8.06 3.90 22.77
CA PHE A 151 -7.42 4.20 24.05
C PHE A 151 -6.05 4.86 23.83
N LYS A 152 -5.69 5.80 24.70
CA LYS A 152 -4.45 6.59 24.58
C LYS A 152 -3.19 5.72 24.50
N MET A 153 -3.19 4.57 25.19
CA MET A 153 -2.06 3.64 25.21
C MET A 153 -1.76 3.05 23.82
N ASP A 154 -2.79 2.78 23.00
CA ASP A 154 -2.62 2.11 21.72
C ASP A 154 -2.35 3.06 20.56
N ARG A 155 -2.66 4.36 20.71
CA ARG A 155 -2.57 5.37 19.63
C ARG A 155 -1.19 5.43 18.99
N THR A 156 -0.15 5.45 19.80
CA THR A 156 1.24 5.60 19.31
C THR A 156 1.67 4.35 18.55
N MET A 157 1.37 3.16 19.10
CA MET A 157 1.68 1.88 18.47
C MET A 157 0.95 1.72 17.13
N THR A 158 -0.35 2.05 17.09
CA THR A 158 -1.16 1.97 15.88
C THR A 158 -0.68 2.96 14.82
N THR A 159 -0.27 4.17 15.21
CA THR A 159 0.29 5.16 14.29
C THR A 159 1.65 4.71 13.74
N LEU A 160 2.49 4.11 14.58
CA LEU A 160 3.75 3.50 14.14
C LEU A 160 3.49 2.38 13.14
N LEU A 161 2.57 1.46 13.44
CA LEU A 161 2.21 0.36 12.55
C LEU A 161 1.69 0.88 11.20
N LEU A 162 0.83 1.91 11.21
CA LEU A 162 0.38 2.56 9.98
C LEU A 162 1.57 3.07 9.17
N THR A 163 2.49 3.80 9.80
CA THR A 163 3.68 4.36 9.15
C THR A 163 4.53 3.26 8.50
N LEU A 164 4.79 2.17 9.23
CA LEU A 164 5.55 1.02 8.72
C LEU A 164 4.86 0.36 7.52
N ARG A 165 3.54 0.16 7.58
CA ARG A 165 2.76 -0.41 6.46
C ARG A 165 2.81 0.50 5.23
N ILE A 166 2.75 1.82 5.42
CA ILE A 166 2.86 2.80 4.34
C ILE A 166 4.24 2.73 3.67
N ASP A 167 5.31 2.66 4.46
CA ASP A 167 6.68 2.60 3.94
C ASP A 167 7.05 1.25 3.33
N LEU A 168 6.49 0.14 3.82
CA LEU A 168 6.56 -1.15 3.14
C LEU A 168 5.92 -1.10 1.75
N GLN A 169 4.74 -0.48 1.63
CA GLN A 169 4.09 -0.30 0.32
C GLN A 169 4.92 0.59 -0.61
N ARG A 170 5.60 1.60 -0.08
CA ARG A 170 6.51 2.49 -0.83
C ARG A 170 7.86 1.83 -1.15
N LYS A 171 8.17 0.68 -0.57
CA LYS A 171 9.48 -0.02 -0.63
C LYS A 171 10.64 0.79 -0.03
N ASN A 172 10.34 1.72 0.88
CA ASN A 172 11.36 2.44 1.65
C ASN A 172 12.03 1.51 2.69
N ILE A 173 11.28 0.49 3.13
CA ILE A 173 11.69 -0.52 4.10
C ILE A 173 11.60 -1.89 3.43
N ARG A 174 12.61 -2.73 3.68
CA ARG A 174 12.63 -4.13 3.22
C ARG A 174 11.85 -5.02 4.20
N GLN A 175 11.24 -6.08 3.67
CA GLN A 175 10.48 -7.02 4.48
C GLN A 175 11.33 -7.66 5.59
N GLU A 176 12.60 -7.95 5.31
CA GLU A 176 13.56 -8.45 6.31
C GLU A 176 13.81 -7.46 7.45
N GLU A 177 13.93 -6.17 7.15
CA GLU A 177 14.15 -5.13 8.16
C GLU A 177 12.91 -4.98 9.06
N PHE A 178 11.72 -5.05 8.45
CA PHE A 178 10.46 -5.06 9.20
C PHE A 178 10.33 -6.28 10.11
N ILE A 179 10.66 -7.48 9.62
CA ILE A 179 10.63 -8.69 10.43
C ILE A 179 11.63 -8.57 11.60
N THR A 180 12.85 -8.09 11.34
CA THR A 180 13.86 -7.84 12.39
C THR A 180 13.36 -6.82 13.42
N PHE A 181 12.65 -5.76 13.01
CA PHE A 181 12.05 -4.79 13.94
C PHE A 181 11.04 -5.43 14.91
N ILE A 182 10.17 -6.30 14.39
CA ILE A 182 9.08 -6.91 15.16
C ILE A 182 9.60 -8.07 16.03
N GLN A 183 10.34 -9.01 15.44
CA GLN A 183 10.79 -10.23 16.09
C GLN A 183 12.06 -10.04 16.92
N GLY A 184 12.95 -9.13 16.50
CA GLY A 184 14.27 -8.97 17.12
C GLY A 184 15.06 -10.28 17.16
N GLY A 185 15.77 -10.50 18.26
CA GLY A 185 16.56 -11.71 18.54
C GLY A 185 15.80 -12.84 19.23
N SER A 186 14.47 -12.77 19.34
CA SER A 186 13.67 -13.75 20.11
C SER A 186 13.78 -15.19 19.60
N ALA A 187 14.05 -15.37 18.31
CA ALA A 187 14.25 -16.68 17.68
C ALA A 187 15.71 -17.16 17.68
N LEU A 188 16.63 -16.43 18.31
CA LEU A 188 18.06 -16.75 18.29
C LEU A 188 18.52 -17.39 19.60
N ASP A 189 19.37 -18.41 19.47
CA ASP A 189 20.00 -19.08 20.61
C ASP A 189 21.26 -18.36 21.06
N LEU A 190 21.33 -18.04 22.35
CA LEU A 190 22.48 -17.38 22.95
C LEU A 190 23.78 -18.19 22.83
N LYS A 191 23.69 -19.52 22.81
CA LYS A 191 24.86 -20.40 22.71
C LYS A 191 25.55 -20.32 21.35
N LEU A 192 24.82 -19.92 20.30
CA LEU A 192 25.34 -19.76 18.95
C LEU A 192 25.77 -18.30 18.68
N ALA A 193 25.48 -17.38 19.60
CA ALA A 193 25.81 -15.98 19.45
C ALA A 193 27.30 -15.71 19.80
N PRO A 194 27.91 -14.66 19.20
CA PRO A 194 29.22 -14.18 19.59
C PRO A 194 29.28 -13.84 21.10
N PRO A 195 30.47 -13.87 21.74
CA PRO A 195 30.60 -13.53 23.15
C PRO A 195 30.19 -12.09 23.39
N LYS A 196 29.49 -11.84 24.50
CA LYS A 196 29.05 -10.49 24.90
C LYS A 196 30.25 -9.61 25.25
N PRO A 197 30.17 -8.29 25.01
CA PRO A 197 31.20 -7.35 25.41
C PRO A 197 31.39 -7.29 26.94
N GLY A 198 30.30 -7.36 27.70
CA GLY A 198 30.36 -7.34 29.16
C GLY A 198 29.01 -7.61 29.82
N LYS A 199 29.01 -7.68 31.16
CA LYS A 199 27.80 -7.95 31.98
C LYS A 199 26.76 -6.82 31.95
N TRP A 200 27.11 -5.65 31.41
CA TRP A 200 26.22 -4.48 31.31
C TRP A 200 25.20 -4.61 30.16
N VAL A 201 25.43 -5.51 29.19
CA VAL A 201 24.48 -5.80 28.11
C VAL A 201 23.67 -7.04 28.47
N THR A 202 22.34 -6.92 28.44
CA THR A 202 21.46 -8.07 28.68
C THR A 202 21.51 -9.09 27.55
N ASP A 203 21.18 -10.33 27.88
CA ASP A 203 21.08 -11.45 26.94
C ASP A 203 20.16 -11.13 25.77
N MET A 204 18.99 -10.56 26.06
CA MET A 204 18.00 -10.21 25.05
C MET A 204 18.48 -9.07 24.15
N THR A 205 19.08 -8.01 24.72
CA THR A 205 19.66 -6.90 23.94
C THR A 205 20.75 -7.43 23.00
N TRP A 206 21.62 -8.32 23.48
CA TRP A 206 22.67 -8.89 22.65
C TRP A 206 22.11 -9.73 21.51
N LEU A 207 21.11 -10.58 21.78
CA LEU A 207 20.44 -11.36 20.73
C LEU A 207 19.78 -10.45 19.69
N ASN A 208 19.17 -9.34 20.10
CA ASN A 208 18.61 -8.36 19.16
C ASN A 208 19.69 -7.76 18.24
N LEU A 209 20.88 -7.48 18.77
CA LEU A 209 22.00 -6.96 17.96
C LEU A 209 22.56 -8.00 17.01
N VAL A 210 22.58 -9.27 17.41
CA VAL A 210 22.96 -10.39 16.52
C VAL A 210 21.91 -10.60 15.42
N ALA A 211 20.62 -10.40 15.71
CA ALA A 211 19.60 -10.37 14.67
C ALA A 211 19.79 -9.17 13.73
N LEU A 212 20.10 -8.01 14.28
CA LEU A 212 20.37 -6.79 13.53
C LEU A 212 21.57 -6.94 12.60
N SER A 213 22.64 -7.61 13.04
CA SER A 213 23.86 -7.81 12.24
C SER A 213 23.67 -8.67 10.99
N LYS A 214 22.51 -9.32 10.83
CA LYS A 214 22.16 -10.02 9.58
C LYS A 214 21.78 -9.06 8.45
N LEU A 215 21.47 -7.80 8.78
CA LEU A 215 21.20 -6.75 7.80
C LEU A 215 22.52 -6.14 7.33
N ASN A 216 22.62 -5.84 6.04
CA ASN A 216 23.84 -5.35 5.39
C ASN A 216 24.38 -4.07 6.04
N GLU A 217 23.49 -3.16 6.43
CA GLU A 217 23.80 -1.88 7.06
C GLU A 217 24.45 -2.05 8.45
N PHE A 218 24.20 -3.19 9.09
CA PHE A 218 24.65 -3.49 10.44
C PHE A 218 25.61 -4.68 10.50
N ALA A 219 26.12 -5.17 9.37
CA ALA A 219 26.97 -6.37 9.32
C ALA A 219 28.16 -6.30 10.29
N ASN A 220 28.72 -5.10 10.49
CA ASN A 220 29.88 -4.87 11.35
C ASN A 220 29.53 -4.45 12.79
N ILE A 221 28.24 -4.36 13.16
CA ILE A 221 27.82 -3.81 14.46
C ILE A 221 28.45 -4.59 15.62
N ILE A 222 28.47 -5.91 15.55
CA ILE A 222 29.04 -6.76 16.60
C ILE A 222 30.54 -6.50 16.77
N GLN A 223 31.27 -6.43 15.66
CA GLN A 223 32.72 -6.19 15.69
C GLN A 223 33.04 -4.78 16.21
N GLN A 224 32.27 -3.77 15.82
CA GLN A 224 32.44 -2.39 16.28
C GLN A 224 32.14 -2.22 17.76
N VAL A 225 31.13 -2.93 18.27
CA VAL A 225 30.80 -2.95 19.69
C VAL A 225 31.93 -3.58 20.51
N LEU A 226 32.45 -4.72 20.06
CA LEU A 226 33.56 -5.39 20.73
C LEU A 226 34.86 -4.58 20.64
N GLY A 227 35.12 -3.93 19.51
CA GLY A 227 36.31 -3.11 19.29
C GLY A 227 36.28 -1.74 19.97
N SER A 228 35.10 -1.20 20.28
CA SER A 228 34.93 0.13 20.88
C SER A 228 33.96 0.11 22.06
N GLU A 229 34.05 -0.90 22.92
CA GLU A 229 33.11 -1.13 24.04
C GLU A 229 32.91 0.12 24.91
N ARG A 230 34.00 0.85 25.21
CA ARG A 230 33.98 2.03 26.08
C ARG A 230 33.07 3.13 25.52
N ALA A 231 33.09 3.35 24.21
CA ALA A 231 32.27 4.37 23.55
C ALA A 231 30.79 3.95 23.51
N TRP A 232 30.51 2.69 23.19
CA TRP A 232 29.15 2.14 23.18
C TRP A 232 28.51 2.13 24.57
N ARG A 233 29.28 1.80 25.60
CA ARG A 233 28.83 1.87 26.99
C ARG A 233 28.55 3.31 27.42
N GLN A 234 29.44 4.25 27.11
CA GLN A 234 29.22 5.66 27.41
C GLN A 234 27.97 6.22 26.71
N TRP A 235 27.70 5.80 25.47
CA TRP A 235 26.48 6.19 24.76
C TRP A 235 25.24 5.55 25.39
N PHE A 236 25.30 4.26 25.75
CA PHE A 236 24.19 3.53 26.36
C PHE A 236 23.83 4.04 27.77
N ASP A 237 24.83 4.43 28.56
CA ASP A 237 24.63 4.92 29.94
C ASP A 237 24.01 6.33 30.00
N LYS A 238 23.80 7.00 28.85
CA LYS A 238 23.14 8.32 28.80
C LYS A 238 21.64 8.22 29.05
N GLU A 239 21.05 9.31 29.54
CA GLU A 239 19.60 9.36 29.82
C GLU A 239 18.73 9.29 28.56
N ALA A 240 19.22 9.78 27.43
CA ALA A 240 18.50 9.81 26.15
C ALA A 240 19.44 9.43 24.98
N PRO A 241 19.83 8.14 24.87
CA PRO A 241 20.75 7.68 23.83
C PRO A 241 20.23 7.93 22.41
N GLU A 242 18.91 8.03 22.23
CA GLU A 242 18.26 8.36 20.96
C GLU A 242 18.48 9.80 20.47
N GLU A 243 18.91 10.72 21.35
CA GLU A 243 19.28 12.11 21.01
C GLU A 243 20.78 12.29 20.77
N GLU A 244 21.55 11.27 21.12
CA GLU A 244 23.01 11.36 21.19
C GLU A 244 23.65 10.81 19.92
N LEU A 245 24.86 11.30 19.62
CA LEU A 245 25.61 10.87 18.45
C LEU A 245 25.93 9.38 18.55
N ILE A 246 25.48 8.61 17.57
CA ILE A 246 25.69 7.16 17.57
C ILE A 246 27.19 6.88 17.30
N PRO A 247 27.85 6.04 18.12
CA PRO A 247 29.25 5.69 17.92
C PRO A 247 29.55 5.06 16.55
N CYS A 248 30.84 5.02 16.19
CA CYS A 248 31.34 4.29 15.02
C CYS A 248 30.78 4.73 13.65
N GLY A 249 30.33 5.98 13.53
CA GLY A 249 29.93 6.58 12.25
C GLY A 249 28.49 6.30 11.81
N TYR A 250 27.69 5.65 12.67
CA TYR A 250 26.28 5.35 12.38
C TYR A 250 25.37 6.57 12.31
N GLU A 251 25.78 7.72 12.87
CA GLU A 251 24.99 8.95 12.80
C GLU A 251 24.72 9.40 11.35
N HIS A 252 25.71 9.25 10.47
CA HIS A 252 25.63 9.73 9.09
C HIS A 252 25.27 8.64 8.08
N SER A 253 25.40 7.36 8.46
CA SER A 253 25.13 6.23 7.56
C SER A 253 23.71 5.70 7.66
N LEU A 254 23.02 5.93 8.79
CA LEU A 254 21.67 5.41 9.02
C LEU A 254 20.61 6.45 8.71
N ASP A 255 19.57 6.02 7.99
CA ASP A 255 18.36 6.81 7.88
C ASP A 255 17.50 6.73 9.16
N VAL A 256 16.38 7.44 9.17
CA VAL A 256 15.49 7.53 10.33
C VAL A 256 14.94 6.15 10.75
N PHE A 257 14.68 5.25 9.80
CA PHE A 257 14.15 3.92 10.10
C PHE A 257 15.24 2.98 10.60
N ARG A 258 16.42 2.95 9.99
CA ARG A 258 17.57 2.16 10.47
C ARG A 258 18.03 2.66 11.84
N ARG A 259 17.93 3.96 12.12
CA ARG A 259 18.12 4.48 13.49
C ARG A 259 17.07 3.94 14.45
N LEU A 260 15.79 3.87 14.05
CA LEU A 260 14.75 3.22 14.85
C LEU A 260 15.04 1.73 15.10
N LEU A 261 15.54 0.99 14.11
CA LEU A 261 15.96 -0.41 14.28
C LEU A 261 17.08 -0.55 15.31
N LEU A 262 18.09 0.31 15.25
CA LEU A 262 19.20 0.28 16.19
C LEU A 262 18.73 0.55 17.62
N ILE A 263 17.95 1.62 17.84
CA ILE A 263 17.40 1.96 19.15
C ILE A 263 16.50 0.82 19.66
N ARG A 264 15.62 0.26 18.81
CA ARG A 264 14.76 -0.87 19.20
C ARG A 264 15.57 -2.11 19.62
N SER A 265 16.68 -2.37 18.96
CA SER A 265 17.54 -3.53 19.25
C SER A 265 18.39 -3.31 20.52
N TRP A 266 18.85 -2.08 20.74
CA TRP A 266 19.78 -1.74 21.82
C TRP A 266 19.07 -1.25 23.08
N CYS A 267 18.23 -0.23 22.96
CA CYS A 267 17.52 0.48 24.02
C CYS A 267 16.00 0.33 23.82
N PRO A 268 15.43 -0.85 24.12
CA PRO A 268 14.02 -1.12 23.86
C PRO A 268 13.06 -0.17 24.60
N ASP A 269 13.48 0.37 25.75
CA ASP A 269 12.78 1.38 26.55
C ASP A 269 12.62 2.73 25.82
N ARG A 270 13.54 3.06 24.91
CA ARG A 270 13.54 4.29 24.10
C ARG A 270 12.91 4.15 22.72
N THR A 271 12.39 2.97 22.39
CA THR A 271 11.77 2.69 21.10
C THR A 271 10.64 3.67 20.78
N MET A 272 9.80 4.01 21.77
CA MET A 272 8.62 4.85 21.53
C MET A 272 8.98 6.31 21.22
N GLN A 273 10.05 6.82 21.84
CA GLN A 273 10.59 8.16 21.61
C GLN A 273 11.15 8.23 20.18
N GLN A 274 11.98 7.26 19.79
CA GLN A 274 12.51 7.19 18.43
C GLN A 274 11.41 6.94 17.38
N ALA A 275 10.38 6.16 17.71
CA ALA A 275 9.24 5.91 16.84
C ALA A 275 8.45 7.20 16.53
N ARG A 276 8.30 8.11 17.51
CA ARG A 276 7.67 9.42 17.28
C ARG A 276 8.45 10.27 16.28
N LYS A 277 9.78 10.24 16.33
CA LYS A 277 10.64 10.92 15.35
C LYS A 277 10.44 10.33 13.95
N TYR A 278 10.40 9.00 13.85
CA TYR A 278 10.15 8.30 12.60
C TYR A 278 8.77 8.62 11.99
N ILE A 279 7.72 8.63 12.81
CA ILE A 279 6.36 9.05 12.38
C ILE A 279 6.37 10.50 11.90
N THR A 280 6.99 11.41 12.67
CA THR A 280 7.05 12.83 12.35
C THR A 280 7.78 13.09 11.03
N HIS A 281 8.86 12.36 10.76
CA HIS A 281 9.61 12.47 9.51
C HIS A 281 8.81 11.98 8.30
N ASN A 282 8.08 10.86 8.41
CA ASN A 282 7.46 10.22 7.25
C ASN A 282 6.00 10.61 6.99
N LEU A 283 5.22 10.87 8.04
CA LEU A 283 3.82 11.28 7.93
C LEU A 283 3.59 12.75 8.32
N GLY A 284 4.52 13.34 9.08
CA GLY A 284 4.42 14.71 9.58
C GLY A 284 4.00 14.80 11.06
N ALA A 285 4.29 15.93 11.69
CA ALA A 285 4.02 16.18 13.12
C ALA A 285 2.54 16.03 13.50
N ALA A 286 1.62 16.29 12.57
CA ALA A 286 0.18 16.17 12.78
C ALA A 286 -0.27 14.75 13.17
N PHE A 287 0.53 13.71 12.90
CA PHE A 287 0.26 12.32 13.29
C PHE A 287 0.74 11.97 14.70
N CYS A 288 1.49 12.88 15.35
CA CYS A 288 1.93 12.72 16.74
C CYS A 288 1.11 13.58 17.73
N GLU A 289 0.26 14.47 17.23
CA GLU A 289 -0.61 15.33 18.02
C GLU A 289 -1.87 14.58 18.51
N ASP A 290 -2.38 14.97 19.68
CA ASP A 290 -3.65 14.45 20.18
C ASP A 290 -4.80 15.02 19.32
N VAL A 291 -5.56 14.13 18.68
CA VAL A 291 -6.75 14.51 17.93
C VAL A 291 -7.82 14.97 18.92
N ALA A 292 -8.20 16.25 18.86
CA ALA A 292 -9.28 16.78 19.68
C ALA A 292 -10.58 15.98 19.44
N ALA A 293 -11.20 15.54 20.54
CA ALA A 293 -12.50 14.90 20.49
C ALA A 293 -13.57 15.97 20.28
N ASN A 294 -13.87 16.30 19.03
CA ASN A 294 -15.06 17.09 18.74
C ASN A 294 -16.28 16.21 19.03
N MET A 295 -17.00 16.51 20.11
CA MET A 295 -18.24 15.82 20.53
C MET A 295 -19.47 16.22 19.70
N GLU A 296 -19.29 17.06 18.69
CA GLU A 296 -20.35 17.48 17.77
C GLU A 296 -20.14 16.81 16.40
N GLN A 297 -20.72 15.62 16.19
CA GLN A 297 -21.09 15.06 14.88
C GLN A 297 -21.84 13.73 15.00
#